data_AF-A0A285UWQ1-F1
#
_entry.id   AF-A0A285UWQ1-F1
#
_cell.length_a   1.000
_cell.length_b   1.000
_cell.length_c   1.000
_cell.angle_alpha   90.00
_cell.angle_beta   90.00
_cell.angle_gamma   90.00
#
_symmetry.space_group_name_H-M   'P 1'
#
loop_
_entity.id
_entity.type
_entity.pdbx_description
1 polymer ?
#
loop_
_entity_poly.entity_id
_entity_poly.type
_entity_poly.pdbx_seq_one_letter_code
_entity_poly.pdbx_strand_id
1 'polypeptide(L)'
;MANNYYDGTGVLVLDAVTPIINALFEGYALDADYPGSGDAYIALVAESNSPDWDDIMQNLLDLAEAWSIPVSNREEPTIQSVLRDFVSFFGPSDQGRLAQLLHLIEHHTFDNEADLEELFLIATCFNDGHNLTAVKFEGCWHCDKPRLFEFGGNSIFISRRLNLSIDTSRPLEMFDNLHQALVDNDLPAAAALIVNETTRLLAGVADPEAQATLRKLVAERLLQSPSPAP
;
A
#
# COMPACT_ATOMS: atom_id res chain seq x y z
N MET A 1 -31.00 0.22 8.18
CA MET A 1 -29.73 0.47 7.48
C MET A 1 -28.92 -0.82 7.52
N ALA A 2 -28.08 -1.06 6.52
CA ALA A 2 -27.07 -2.10 6.58
C ALA A 2 -25.73 -1.40 6.75
N ASN A 3 -24.86 -2.01 7.54
CA ASN A 3 -23.53 -1.49 7.79
C ASN A 3 -22.56 -2.28 6.92
N ASN A 4 -21.64 -1.56 6.29
CA ASN A 4 -20.55 -2.14 5.51
C ASN A 4 -19.27 -1.99 6.31
N TYR A 5 -18.47 -3.03 6.28
CA TYR A 5 -17.26 -3.18 7.04
C TYR A 5 -16.13 -3.59 6.09
N TYR A 6 -14.92 -3.17 6.40
CA TYR A 6 -13.72 -3.62 5.71
C TYR A 6 -12.79 -4.26 6.72
N ASP A 7 -12.47 -5.52 6.47
CA ASP A 7 -11.50 -6.27 7.24
C ASP A 7 -10.38 -6.74 6.31
N GLY A 8 -9.15 -6.76 6.80
CA GLY A 8 -8.03 -7.30 6.07
C GLY A 8 -6.88 -7.70 6.95
N THR A 9 -6.02 -8.54 6.37
CA THR A 9 -4.82 -9.06 7.03
C THR A 9 -3.66 -9.06 6.06
N GLY A 10 -2.46 -8.99 6.59
CA GLY A 10 -1.27 -8.95 5.78
C GLY A 10 -0.01 -9.25 6.57
N VAL A 11 1.11 -9.05 5.87
CA VAL A 11 2.44 -9.17 6.45
C VAL A 11 3.34 -8.03 5.99
N LEU A 12 4.15 -7.54 6.91
CA LEU A 12 5.35 -6.77 6.65
C LEU A 12 6.50 -7.75 6.43
N VAL A 13 7.20 -7.65 5.30
CA VAL A 13 8.36 -8.49 4.97
C VAL A 13 9.63 -7.73 5.35
N LEU A 14 10.24 -8.10 6.47
CA LEU A 14 11.27 -7.34 7.17
C LEU A 14 12.22 -8.24 7.99
N ASP A 15 13.38 -7.75 8.40
CA ASP A 15 14.33 -8.55 9.18
C ASP A 15 13.90 -8.68 10.66
N ALA A 16 13.40 -7.58 11.23
CA ALA A 16 12.88 -7.53 12.59
C ALA A 16 11.87 -6.38 12.79
N VAL A 17 10.90 -6.58 13.68
CA VAL A 17 10.04 -5.48 14.16
C VAL A 17 10.86 -4.62 15.11
N THR A 18 11.22 -3.42 14.64
CA THR A 18 12.01 -2.43 15.38
C THR A 18 11.12 -1.33 15.96
N PRO A 19 11.66 -0.40 16.77
CA PRO A 19 10.89 0.74 17.27
C PRO A 19 10.23 1.59 16.18
N ILE A 20 10.87 1.81 15.03
CA ILE A 20 10.21 2.51 13.89
C ILE A 20 9.02 1.72 13.36
N ILE A 21 9.15 0.41 13.19
CA ILE A 21 8.05 -0.42 12.69
C ILE A 21 6.90 -0.43 13.69
N ASN A 22 7.17 -0.55 14.98
CA ASN A 22 6.12 -0.44 16.01
C ASN A 22 5.43 0.91 15.93
N ALA A 23 6.18 2.01 15.91
CA ALA A 23 5.60 3.36 15.92
C ALA A 23 4.68 3.61 14.72
N LEU A 24 5.01 3.06 13.56
CA LEU A 24 4.25 3.27 12.32
C LEU A 24 3.10 2.28 12.11
N PHE A 25 3.23 1.03 12.56
CA PHE A 25 2.30 -0.06 12.21
C PHE A 25 1.51 -0.62 13.39
N GLU A 26 1.72 -0.17 14.63
CA GLU A 26 0.95 -0.66 15.80
C GLU A 26 -0.57 -0.54 15.60
N GLY A 27 -1.05 0.54 14.99
CA GLY A 27 -2.47 0.74 14.67
C GLY A 27 -3.06 -0.30 13.70
N TYR A 28 -2.21 -1.05 12.99
CA TYR A 28 -2.59 -2.21 12.19
C TYR A 28 -2.49 -3.54 12.97
N ALA A 29 -2.78 -3.54 14.29
CA ALA A 29 -2.76 -4.74 15.13
C ALA A 29 -1.50 -5.60 14.92
N LEU A 30 -0.35 -4.93 14.88
CA LEU A 30 0.95 -5.52 14.56
C LEU A 30 1.29 -6.65 15.53
N ASP A 31 1.63 -7.81 14.98
CA ASP A 31 2.17 -8.96 15.73
C ASP A 31 3.54 -9.34 15.14
N ALA A 32 4.58 -9.13 15.95
CA ALA A 32 5.96 -9.42 15.56
C ALA A 32 6.30 -10.92 15.54
N ASP A 33 5.53 -11.73 16.26
CA ASP A 33 5.83 -13.16 16.49
C ASP A 33 5.07 -14.07 15.52
N TYR A 34 4.12 -13.53 14.75
CA TYR A 34 3.32 -14.23 13.75
C TYR A 34 3.46 -13.58 12.37
N PRO A 35 3.57 -14.33 11.25
CA PRO A 35 3.70 -15.80 11.14
C PRO A 35 5.11 -16.32 11.45
N GLY A 36 6.09 -15.44 11.68
CA GLY A 36 7.50 -15.75 11.86
C GLY A 36 8.28 -15.85 10.54
N SER A 37 9.58 -16.15 10.62
CA SER A 37 10.49 -16.31 9.46
C SER A 37 10.79 -15.03 8.63
N GLY A 38 10.80 -13.85 9.27
CA GLY A 38 11.07 -12.58 8.59
C GLY A 38 9.81 -11.89 8.03
N ASP A 39 8.63 -12.37 8.45
CA ASP A 39 7.35 -11.71 8.19
C ASP A 39 6.70 -11.38 9.55
N ALA A 40 6.15 -10.17 9.67
CA ALA A 40 5.37 -9.71 10.82
C ALA A 40 3.93 -9.43 10.40
N TYR A 41 2.96 -9.91 11.16
CA TYR A 41 1.53 -9.85 10.85
C TYR A 41 0.97 -8.47 11.13
N ILE A 42 0.05 -8.06 10.27
CA ILE A 42 -0.77 -6.86 10.44
C ILE A 42 -2.22 -7.17 10.08
N ALA A 43 -3.15 -6.46 10.71
CA ALA A 43 -4.56 -6.52 10.41
C ALA A 43 -5.22 -5.15 10.51
N LEU A 44 -6.23 -4.94 9.68
CA LEU A 44 -7.20 -3.88 9.85
C LEU A 44 -8.55 -4.55 10.02
N VAL A 45 -9.12 -4.45 11.22
CA VAL A 45 -10.42 -5.05 11.52
C VAL A 45 -11.37 -3.93 11.91
N ALA A 46 -12.45 -3.79 11.15
CA ALA A 46 -13.43 -2.75 11.35
C ALA A 46 -13.92 -2.74 12.81
N GLU A 47 -14.06 -1.53 13.36
CA GLU A 47 -14.47 -1.29 14.76
C GLU A 47 -13.50 -1.82 15.84
N SER A 48 -12.41 -2.49 15.48
CA SER A 48 -11.46 -3.08 16.44
C SER A 48 -10.17 -2.27 16.55
N ASN A 49 -9.63 -1.83 15.43
CA ASN A 49 -8.42 -1.02 15.37
C ASN A 49 -8.50 -0.01 14.23
N SER A 50 -7.72 1.06 14.34
CA SER A 50 -7.62 2.11 13.33
C SER A 50 -6.19 2.68 13.35
N PRO A 51 -5.51 2.75 12.20
CA PRO A 51 -4.15 3.26 12.09
C PRO A 51 -4.17 4.79 11.93
N ASP A 52 -4.59 5.51 12.96
CA ASP A 52 -4.76 6.97 12.89
C ASP A 52 -3.43 7.74 12.93
N TRP A 53 -3.33 8.81 12.15
CA TRP A 53 -2.15 9.68 12.12
C TRP A 53 -1.83 10.35 13.46
N ASP A 54 -2.82 10.62 14.30
CA ASP A 54 -2.61 11.19 15.64
C ASP A 54 -1.88 10.20 16.55
N ASP A 55 -2.27 8.93 16.53
CA ASP A 55 -1.63 7.86 17.29
C ASP A 55 -0.19 7.61 16.78
N ILE A 56 -0.01 7.59 15.46
CA ILE A 56 1.32 7.47 14.83
C ILE A 56 2.21 8.65 15.22
N MET A 57 1.68 9.88 15.22
CA MET A 57 2.42 11.07 15.65
C MET A 57 2.87 10.95 17.11
N GLN A 58 1.98 10.52 18.01
CA GLN A 58 2.32 10.32 19.42
C GLN A 58 3.41 9.26 19.59
N ASN A 59 3.29 8.13 18.89
CA ASN A 59 4.29 7.07 18.90
C ASN A 59 5.66 7.55 18.40
N LEU A 60 5.70 8.38 17.36
CA LEU A 60 6.94 8.98 16.86
C LEU A 60 7.53 10.02 17.83
N LEU A 61 6.69 10.78 18.55
CA LEU A 61 7.15 11.71 19.60
C LEU A 61 7.79 10.98 20.78
N ASP A 62 7.17 9.90 21.25
CA ASP A 62 7.71 9.06 22.32
C ASP A 62 9.05 8.45 21.90
N LEU A 63 9.15 8.01 20.63
CA LEU A 63 10.40 7.51 20.07
C LEU A 63 11.47 8.60 19.95
N ALA A 64 11.08 9.81 19.53
CA ALA A 64 11.98 10.95 19.47
C ALA A 64 12.53 11.30 20.85
N GLU A 65 11.72 11.24 21.90
CA GLU A 65 12.18 11.42 23.27
C GLU A 65 13.18 10.33 23.67
N ALA A 66 12.82 9.06 23.46
CA ALA A 66 13.68 7.91 23.78
C ALA A 66 15.05 7.96 23.10
N TRP A 67 15.10 8.48 21.87
CA TRP A 67 16.31 8.61 21.06
C TRP A 67 16.98 9.98 21.15
N SER A 68 16.44 10.89 21.97
CA SER A 68 16.92 12.28 22.08
C SER A 68 16.96 13.02 20.74
N ILE A 69 16.01 12.74 19.85
CA ILE A 69 15.81 13.49 18.60
C ILE A 69 15.24 14.87 18.95
N PRO A 70 15.85 15.96 18.45
CA PRO A 70 15.32 17.30 18.65
C PRO A 70 14.00 17.46 17.90
N VAL A 71 12.88 17.47 18.63
CA VAL A 71 11.57 17.79 18.05
C VAL A 71 11.38 19.29 17.94
N SER A 72 11.12 19.75 16.72
CA SER A 72 10.73 21.12 16.41
C SER A 72 9.30 21.39 16.88
N ASN A 73 9.06 22.55 17.49
CA ASN A 73 7.73 22.97 17.97
C ASN A 73 7.07 22.01 19.00
N ARG A 74 7.78 21.67 20.08
CA ARG A 74 7.31 20.74 21.12
C ARG A 74 5.97 21.08 21.78
N GLU A 75 5.54 22.34 21.75
CA GLU A 75 4.29 22.76 22.38
C GLU A 75 3.05 22.35 21.55
N GLU A 76 3.18 22.35 20.21
CA GLU A 76 2.13 21.98 19.27
C GLU A 76 2.77 21.26 18.06
N PRO A 77 3.24 20.01 18.25
CA PRO A 77 3.87 19.27 17.16
C PRO A 77 2.84 18.91 16.09
N THR A 78 3.27 18.90 14.83
CA THR A 78 2.50 18.30 13.74
C THR A 78 3.24 17.08 13.19
N ILE A 79 2.54 16.12 12.62
CA ILE A 79 3.17 14.96 11.99
C ILE A 79 4.20 15.39 10.95
N GLN A 80 3.92 16.44 10.16
CA GLN A 80 4.88 16.98 9.19
C GLN A 80 6.17 17.47 9.85
N SER A 81 6.10 18.17 11.00
CA SER A 81 7.31 18.64 11.69
C SER A 81 8.11 17.47 12.26
N VAL A 82 7.42 16.52 12.89
CA VAL A 82 8.05 15.31 13.45
C VAL A 82 8.74 14.50 12.35
N LEU A 83 8.08 14.26 11.22
CA LEU A 83 8.69 13.55 10.09
C LEU A 83 9.95 14.27 9.56
N ARG A 84 9.97 15.61 9.53
CA ARG A 84 11.17 16.38 9.13
C ARG A 84 12.31 16.26 10.14
N ASP A 85 12.00 16.18 11.43
CA ASP A 85 13.02 15.95 12.46
C ASP A 85 13.62 14.54 12.33
N PHE A 86 12.81 13.52 12.04
CA PHE A 86 13.28 12.17 11.75
C PHE A 86 14.10 12.09 10.46
N VAL A 87 13.72 12.82 9.40
CA VAL A 87 14.54 12.96 8.18
C VAL A 87 15.94 13.49 8.51
N SER A 88 16.02 14.50 9.39
CA SER A 88 17.28 15.09 9.81
C SER A 88 18.13 14.12 10.63
N PHE A 89 17.50 13.25 11.42
CA PHE A 89 18.17 12.25 12.24
C PHE A 89 18.73 11.07 11.43
N PHE A 90 17.94 10.46 10.55
CA PHE A 90 18.37 9.31 9.74
C PHE A 90 19.32 9.70 8.60
N GLY A 91 19.24 10.95 8.13
CA GLY A 91 20.05 11.44 7.02
C GLY A 91 19.66 10.82 5.66
N PRO A 92 20.24 11.32 4.56
CA PRO A 92 19.87 10.88 3.22
C PRO A 92 20.49 9.51 2.87
N SER A 93 19.72 8.43 2.99
CA SER A 93 20.14 7.09 2.55
C SER A 93 19.79 6.81 1.07
N ASP A 94 18.67 7.36 0.58
CA ASP A 94 18.18 7.26 -0.79
C ASP A 94 17.54 8.59 -1.21
N GLN A 95 18.19 9.32 -2.14
CA GLN A 95 17.74 10.65 -2.57
C GLN A 95 16.38 10.62 -3.29
N GLY A 96 16.08 9.55 -4.03
CA GLY A 96 14.83 9.43 -4.75
C GLY A 96 13.65 9.25 -3.79
N ARG A 97 13.84 8.40 -2.78
CA ARG A 97 12.83 8.18 -1.74
C ARG A 97 12.70 9.35 -0.78
N LEU A 98 13.81 10.00 -0.44
CA LEU A 98 13.77 11.23 0.33
C LEU A 98 12.93 12.30 -0.38
N ALA A 99 13.07 12.45 -1.70
CA ALA A 99 12.24 13.39 -2.45
C ALA A 99 10.74 13.02 -2.41
N GLN A 100 10.41 11.72 -2.49
CA GLN A 100 9.03 11.24 -2.35
C GLN A 100 8.47 11.51 -0.94
N LEU A 101 9.26 11.26 0.10
CA LEU A 101 8.86 11.54 1.48
C LEU A 101 8.67 13.04 1.72
N LEU A 102 9.56 13.89 1.20
CA LEU A 102 9.38 15.35 1.29
C LEU A 102 8.13 15.81 0.54
N HIS A 103 7.84 15.23 -0.62
CA HIS A 103 6.60 15.48 -1.35
C HIS A 103 5.36 15.07 -0.54
N LEU A 104 5.39 13.89 0.09
CA LEU A 104 4.33 13.44 1.00
C LEU A 104 4.14 14.46 2.15
N ILE A 105 5.22 14.85 2.84
CA ILE A 105 5.18 15.81 3.95
C ILE A 105 4.61 17.17 3.52
N GLU A 106 4.85 17.61 2.28
CA GLU A 106 4.41 18.93 1.79
C GLU A 106 2.97 18.97 1.32
N HIS A 107 2.44 17.86 0.81
CA HIS A 107 1.15 17.84 0.11
C HIS A 107 0.09 16.97 0.77
N HIS A 108 0.48 16.03 1.62
CA HIS A 108 -0.47 15.18 2.34
C HIS A 108 -1.06 15.93 3.53
N THR A 109 -2.37 15.76 3.76
CA THR A 109 -3.05 16.44 4.88
C THR A 109 -2.82 15.72 6.19
N PHE A 110 -2.55 14.41 6.15
CA PHE A 110 -2.42 13.53 7.31
C PHE A 110 -3.66 13.57 8.22
N ASP A 111 -4.83 13.69 7.60
CA ASP A 111 -6.10 13.56 8.29
C ASP A 111 -6.56 12.10 8.21
N ASN A 112 -7.14 11.57 9.30
CA ASN A 112 -7.72 10.22 9.40
C ASN A 112 -6.67 9.09 9.43
N GLU A 113 -7.01 7.94 8.83
CA GLU A 113 -6.21 6.72 8.82
C GLU A 113 -5.01 6.82 7.86
N ALA A 114 -3.89 6.27 8.27
CA ALA A 114 -2.67 6.18 7.48
C ALA A 114 -2.70 4.98 6.54
N ASP A 115 -2.43 5.24 5.26
CA ASP A 115 -2.40 4.20 4.24
C ASP A 115 -1.08 3.41 4.29
N LEU A 116 -1.14 2.10 4.01
CA LEU A 116 0.03 1.23 3.99
C LEU A 116 1.15 1.69 3.03
N GLU A 117 0.80 2.38 1.94
CA GLU A 117 1.79 2.95 1.00
C GLU A 117 2.61 4.07 1.65
N GLU A 118 1.96 4.94 2.42
CA GLU A 118 2.56 6.07 3.12
C GLU A 118 3.47 5.56 4.24
N LEU A 119 2.97 4.62 5.03
CA LEU A 119 3.74 3.98 6.10
C LEU A 119 4.96 3.22 5.55
N PHE A 120 4.81 2.52 4.42
CA PHE A 120 5.93 1.87 3.75
C PHE A 120 6.98 2.88 3.28
N LEU A 121 6.58 4.00 2.69
CA LEU A 121 7.50 5.06 2.27
C LEU A 121 8.25 5.64 3.47
N ILE A 122 7.55 5.96 4.56
CA ILE A 122 8.14 6.52 5.78
C ILE A 122 9.12 5.53 6.41
N ALA A 123 8.67 4.30 6.68
CA ALA A 123 9.48 3.25 7.30
C ALA A 123 10.77 3.00 6.51
N THR A 124 10.67 2.94 5.19
CA THR A 124 11.85 2.67 4.37
C THR A 124 12.84 3.85 4.27
N CYS A 125 12.43 5.06 4.62
CA CYS A 125 13.34 6.20 4.83
C CYS A 125 13.95 6.18 6.24
N PHE A 126 13.20 5.73 7.25
CA PHE A 126 13.62 5.70 8.65
C PHE A 126 14.08 4.29 9.08
N ASN A 127 14.98 3.70 8.31
CA ASN A 127 15.44 2.34 8.57
C ASN A 127 16.42 2.28 9.76
N ASP A 128 15.92 1.90 10.92
CA ASP A 128 16.68 1.66 12.17
C ASP A 128 17.19 0.21 12.29
N GLY A 129 17.13 -0.57 11.22
CA GLY A 129 17.57 -1.96 11.14
C GLY A 129 16.47 -2.96 10.77
N HIS A 130 15.23 -2.52 10.62
CA HIS A 130 14.11 -3.39 10.22
C HIS A 130 14.22 -3.91 8.79
N ASN A 131 14.90 -3.19 7.89
CA ASN A 131 15.11 -3.60 6.48
C ASN A 131 13.80 -4.00 5.76
N LEU A 132 12.73 -3.21 5.93
CA LEU A 132 11.43 -3.48 5.31
C LEU A 132 11.55 -3.51 3.79
N THR A 133 11.14 -4.62 3.19
CA THR A 133 11.26 -4.87 1.75
C THR A 133 9.93 -4.86 1.02
N ALA A 134 8.87 -5.31 1.67
CA ALA A 134 7.53 -5.33 1.10
C ALA A 134 6.42 -5.32 2.17
N VAL A 135 5.23 -4.94 1.75
CA VAL A 135 3.96 -5.17 2.45
C VAL A 135 3.07 -6.00 1.53
N LYS A 136 2.47 -7.07 2.06
CA LYS A 136 1.47 -7.88 1.37
C LYS A 136 0.19 -7.79 2.19
N PHE A 137 -0.94 -7.47 1.58
CA PHE A 137 -2.19 -7.31 2.31
C PHE A 137 -3.35 -7.81 1.47
N GLU A 138 -4.31 -8.48 2.10
CA GLU A 138 -5.58 -8.86 1.48
C GLU A 138 -6.72 -8.43 2.38
N GLY A 139 -7.74 -7.84 1.79
CA GLY A 139 -8.91 -7.35 2.48
C GLY A 139 -10.20 -7.74 1.79
N CYS A 140 -11.30 -7.60 2.51
CA CYS A 140 -12.63 -7.78 1.98
C CYS A 140 -13.63 -6.83 2.61
N TRP A 141 -14.60 -6.42 1.80
CA TRP A 141 -15.80 -5.78 2.28
C TRP A 141 -16.82 -6.85 2.64
N HIS A 142 -17.46 -6.69 3.80
CA HIS A 142 -18.60 -7.50 4.19
C HIS A 142 -19.74 -6.62 4.70
N CYS A 143 -20.95 -7.17 4.64
CA CYS A 143 -22.17 -6.50 5.07
C CYS A 143 -22.89 -7.32 6.13
N ASP A 144 -23.48 -6.66 7.12
CA ASP A 144 -24.29 -7.33 8.15
C ASP A 144 -25.59 -7.97 7.59
N LYS A 145 -25.94 -7.63 6.34
CA LYS A 145 -27.11 -8.13 5.63
C LYS A 145 -26.75 -8.42 4.17
N PRO A 146 -27.18 -9.56 3.58
CA PRO A 146 -26.95 -9.83 2.17
C PRO A 146 -27.55 -8.73 1.28
N ARG A 147 -26.72 -8.09 0.48
CA ARG A 147 -27.09 -7.03 -0.47
C ARG A 147 -26.37 -7.25 -1.80
N LEU A 148 -27.00 -6.80 -2.89
CA LEU A 148 -26.43 -6.91 -4.22
C LEU A 148 -25.15 -6.08 -4.29
N PHE A 149 -24.06 -6.71 -4.74
CA PHE A 149 -22.77 -6.06 -5.04
C PHE A 149 -22.04 -5.44 -3.84
N GLU A 150 -22.35 -5.87 -2.61
CA GLU A 150 -21.64 -5.46 -1.38
C GLU A 150 -20.57 -6.47 -0.93
N PHE A 151 -20.29 -7.48 -1.76
CA PHE A 151 -19.25 -8.49 -1.53
C PHE A 151 -18.13 -8.27 -2.52
N GLY A 152 -16.92 -8.14 -1.99
CA GLY A 152 -15.70 -7.96 -2.77
C GLY A 152 -14.52 -7.88 -1.83
N GLY A 153 -13.34 -7.79 -2.40
CA GLY A 153 -12.11 -7.62 -1.65
C GLY A 153 -10.99 -7.11 -2.51
N ASN A 154 -9.82 -6.99 -1.94
CA ASN A 154 -8.65 -6.47 -2.60
C ASN A 154 -7.38 -7.23 -2.20
N SER A 155 -6.38 -7.16 -3.06
CA SER A 155 -5.03 -7.63 -2.77
C SER A 155 -4.07 -6.49 -3.06
N ILE A 156 -3.17 -6.21 -2.12
CA ILE A 156 -2.18 -5.15 -2.17
C ILE A 156 -0.78 -5.78 -2.03
N PHE A 157 0.14 -5.33 -2.89
CA PHE A 157 1.56 -5.66 -2.80
C PHE A 157 2.38 -4.39 -2.99
N ILE A 158 3.03 -3.93 -1.94
CA ILE A 158 3.86 -2.73 -1.92
C ILE A 158 5.31 -3.14 -1.71
N SER A 159 6.23 -2.61 -2.51
CA SER A 159 7.67 -2.83 -2.41
C SER A 159 8.41 -1.70 -3.12
N ARG A 160 9.75 -1.71 -3.09
CA ARG A 160 10.54 -0.72 -3.84
C ARG A 160 10.36 -0.78 -5.36
N ARG A 161 10.01 -1.96 -5.89
CA ARG A 161 9.95 -2.23 -7.34
C ARG A 161 8.54 -2.29 -7.89
N LEU A 162 7.58 -2.52 -7.00
CA LEU A 162 6.23 -2.89 -7.35
C LEU A 162 5.26 -2.33 -6.31
N ASN A 163 4.26 -1.59 -6.77
CA ASN A 163 3.10 -1.19 -6.00
C ASN A 163 1.85 -1.59 -6.79
N LEU A 164 1.18 -2.65 -6.35
CA LEU A 164 -0.02 -3.18 -6.99
C LEU A 164 -1.16 -3.22 -6.00
N SER A 165 -2.33 -2.83 -6.48
CA SER A 165 -3.60 -3.08 -5.82
C SER A 165 -4.60 -3.58 -6.85
N ILE A 166 -5.31 -4.66 -6.52
CA ILE A 166 -6.37 -5.24 -7.33
C ILE A 166 -7.63 -5.27 -6.48
N ASP A 167 -8.70 -4.64 -6.95
CA ASP A 167 -10.03 -4.74 -6.34
C ASP A 167 -10.89 -5.72 -7.13
N THR A 168 -11.55 -6.63 -6.41
CA THR A 168 -12.45 -7.65 -6.98
C THR A 168 -13.92 -7.21 -6.99
N SER A 169 -14.22 -6.00 -6.49
CA SER A 169 -15.54 -5.36 -6.61
C SER A 169 -15.74 -4.63 -7.94
N ARG A 170 -14.66 -4.10 -8.53
CA ARG A 170 -14.64 -3.38 -9.83
C ARG A 170 -14.84 -4.24 -11.11
N PRO A 171 -14.49 -5.54 -11.17
CA PRO A 171 -14.55 -6.32 -12.40
C PRO A 171 -15.95 -6.48 -13.00
N LEU A 172 -17.03 -6.39 -12.22
CA LEU A 172 -18.39 -6.56 -12.77
C LEU A 172 -18.74 -5.48 -13.79
N GLU A 173 -18.44 -4.21 -13.51
CA GLU A 173 -18.64 -3.13 -14.47
C GLU A 173 -17.79 -3.32 -15.74
N MET A 174 -16.54 -3.75 -15.56
CA MET A 174 -15.68 -4.10 -16.70
C MET A 174 -16.27 -5.26 -17.51
N PHE A 175 -16.83 -6.28 -16.86
CA PHE A 175 -17.41 -7.44 -17.52
C PHE A 175 -18.68 -7.08 -18.28
N ASP A 176 -19.52 -6.21 -17.72
CA ASP A 176 -20.71 -5.70 -18.41
C ASP A 176 -20.32 -4.91 -19.66
N ASN A 177 -19.32 -4.02 -19.55
CA ASN A 177 -18.79 -3.26 -20.68
C ASN A 177 -18.15 -4.17 -21.75
N LEU A 178 -17.41 -5.19 -21.32
CA LEU A 178 -16.79 -6.16 -22.22
C LEU A 178 -17.85 -7.01 -22.93
N HIS A 179 -18.86 -7.46 -22.19
CA HIS A 179 -19.99 -8.20 -22.73
C HIS A 179 -20.73 -7.37 -23.79
N GLN A 180 -21.03 -6.11 -23.48
CA GLN A 180 -21.72 -5.21 -24.40
C GLN A 180 -20.90 -4.99 -25.69
N ALA A 181 -19.59 -4.73 -25.56
CA ALA A 181 -18.72 -4.59 -26.73
C ALA A 181 -18.70 -5.84 -27.62
N LEU A 182 -18.74 -7.03 -27.03
CA LEU A 182 -18.81 -8.29 -27.78
C LEU A 182 -20.17 -8.50 -28.46
N VAL A 183 -21.28 -8.16 -27.77
CA VAL A 183 -22.64 -8.22 -28.35
C VAL A 183 -22.76 -7.27 -29.54
N ASP A 184 -22.18 -6.07 -29.44
CA ASP A 184 -22.17 -5.07 -30.50
C ASP A 184 -21.14 -5.39 -31.62
N ASN A 185 -20.38 -6.48 -31.48
CA ASN A 185 -19.29 -6.88 -32.36
C ASN A 185 -18.22 -5.78 -32.52
N ASP A 186 -18.04 -4.95 -31.49
CA ASP A 186 -17.01 -3.92 -31.37
C ASP A 186 -15.76 -4.51 -30.72
N LEU A 187 -15.01 -5.29 -31.51
CA LEU A 187 -13.75 -5.89 -31.08
C LEU A 187 -12.70 -4.84 -30.66
N PRO A 188 -12.57 -3.67 -31.32
CA PRO A 188 -11.70 -2.60 -30.82
C PRO A 188 -12.04 -2.13 -29.40
N ALA A 189 -13.32 -1.93 -29.06
CA ALA A 189 -13.72 -1.55 -27.71
C ALA A 189 -13.44 -2.66 -26.68
N ALA A 190 -13.74 -3.91 -27.02
CA ALA A 190 -13.44 -5.06 -26.19
C ALA A 190 -11.92 -5.18 -25.90
N ALA A 191 -11.09 -5.00 -26.93
CA ALA A 191 -9.64 -5.02 -26.79
C ALA A 191 -9.12 -3.88 -25.92
N ALA A 192 -9.68 -2.67 -26.06
CA ALA A 192 -9.30 -1.51 -25.24
C ALA A 192 -9.53 -1.75 -23.74
N LEU A 193 -10.63 -2.41 -23.36
CA LEU A 193 -10.92 -2.77 -21.97
C LEU A 193 -9.84 -3.70 -21.38
N ILE A 194 -9.41 -4.71 -22.13
CA ILE A 194 -8.35 -5.65 -21.71
C ILE A 194 -6.98 -4.94 -21.62
N VAL A 195 -6.68 -4.06 -22.59
CA VAL A 195 -5.46 -3.25 -22.58
C VAL A 195 -5.42 -2.33 -21.37
N ASN A 196 -6.56 -1.75 -20.98
CA ASN A 196 -6.64 -0.89 -19.80
C ASN A 196 -6.33 -1.65 -18.51
N GLU A 197 -6.87 -2.86 -18.34
CA GLU A 197 -6.57 -3.72 -17.19
C GLU A 197 -5.08 -4.07 -17.13
N THR A 198 -4.53 -4.49 -18.27
CA THR A 198 -3.11 -4.83 -18.40
C THR A 198 -2.21 -3.62 -18.12
N THR A 199 -2.62 -2.44 -18.59
CA THR A 199 -1.89 -1.19 -18.37
C THR A 199 -1.91 -0.78 -16.90
N ARG A 200 -3.00 -1.03 -16.18
CA ARG A 200 -3.08 -0.78 -14.73
C ARG A 200 -2.09 -1.63 -13.96
N LEU A 201 -1.97 -2.91 -14.29
CA LEU A 201 -0.95 -3.79 -13.68
C LEU A 201 0.47 -3.33 -14.00
N LEU A 202 0.72 -2.90 -15.24
CA LEU A 202 2.03 -2.36 -15.62
C LEU A 202 2.35 -1.05 -14.90
N ALA A 203 1.33 -0.21 -14.63
CA ALA A 203 1.49 1.07 -13.94
C ALA A 203 2.10 0.91 -12.54
N GLY A 204 1.89 -0.24 -11.89
CA GLY A 204 2.46 -0.55 -10.59
C GLY A 204 3.98 -0.83 -10.57
N VAL A 205 4.63 -0.95 -11.72
CA VAL A 205 6.09 -1.11 -11.79
C VAL A 205 6.77 0.24 -11.59
N ALA A 206 7.60 0.35 -10.54
CA ALA A 206 8.15 1.64 -10.10
C ALA A 206 9.20 2.23 -11.05
N ASP A 207 10.01 1.39 -11.71
CA ASP A 207 11.04 1.84 -12.66
C ASP A 207 10.42 2.06 -14.06
N PRO A 208 10.43 3.30 -14.60
CA PRO A 208 9.86 3.60 -15.92
C PRO A 208 10.51 2.81 -17.06
N GLU A 209 11.82 2.51 -16.99
CA GLU A 209 12.51 1.76 -18.04
C GLU A 209 12.12 0.28 -18.02
N ALA A 210 12.10 -0.33 -16.83
CA ALA A 210 11.57 -1.68 -16.64
C ALA A 210 10.10 -1.78 -17.04
N GLN A 211 9.27 -0.80 -16.68
CA GLN A 211 7.86 -0.73 -17.06
C GLN A 211 7.69 -0.70 -18.59
N ALA A 212 8.43 0.17 -19.29
CA ALA A 212 8.37 0.28 -20.73
C ALA A 212 8.84 -1.01 -21.44
N THR A 213 9.87 -1.65 -20.90
CA THR A 213 10.39 -2.94 -21.39
C THR A 213 9.37 -4.06 -21.17
N LEU A 214 8.79 -4.15 -19.98
CA LEU A 214 7.78 -5.15 -19.63
C LEU A 214 6.53 -4.98 -20.50
N ARG A 215 6.10 -3.75 -20.77
CA ARG A 215 4.98 -3.46 -21.68
C ARG A 215 5.20 -4.06 -23.07
N LYS A 216 6.40 -3.89 -23.64
CA LYS A 216 6.75 -4.47 -24.96
C LYS A 216 6.71 -5.99 -24.92
N LEU A 217 7.33 -6.60 -23.91
CA LEU A 217 7.36 -8.05 -23.74
C LEU A 217 5.97 -8.64 -23.57
N VAL A 218 5.09 -8.00 -22.78
CA VAL A 218 3.70 -8.43 -22.62
C VAL A 218 2.95 -8.40 -23.95
N ALA A 219 3.07 -7.31 -24.72
CA ALA A 219 2.45 -7.20 -26.04
C ALA A 219 2.93 -8.31 -26.99
N GLU A 220 4.24 -8.57 -27.03
CA GLU A 220 4.82 -9.66 -27.83
C GLU A 220 4.31 -11.04 -27.41
N ARG A 221 4.18 -11.29 -26.10
CA ARG A 221 3.66 -12.56 -25.58
C ARG A 221 2.18 -12.76 -25.86
N LEU A 222 1.37 -11.70 -25.85
CA LEU A 222 -0.05 -11.77 -26.21
C LEU A 222 -0.26 -12.05 -27.70
N LEU A 223 0.69 -11.68 -28.56
CA LEU A 223 0.67 -11.99 -30.00
C LEU A 223 1.09 -13.44 -30.32
N GLN A 224 1.81 -14.08 -29.41
CA GLN A 224 2.17 -15.49 -29.55
C GLN A 224 0.96 -16.34 -29.13
N SER A 225 0.56 -17.32 -29.96
CA SER A 225 -0.44 -18.29 -29.52
C SER A 225 0.04 -18.91 -28.20
N PRO A 226 -0.83 -19.05 -27.18
CA PRO A 226 -0.43 -19.64 -25.92
C PRO A 226 0.18 -21.00 -26.21
N SER A 227 1.45 -21.17 -25.84
CA SER A 227 1.99 -22.52 -25.72
C SER A 227 1.07 -23.23 -24.73
N PRO A 228 0.52 -24.43 -25.04
CA PRO A 228 -0.28 -25.15 -24.07
C PRO A 228 0.55 -25.24 -22.79
N ALA A 229 0.00 -24.71 -21.69
CA ALA A 229 0.67 -24.72 -20.41
C ALA A 229 1.11 -26.15 -20.05
N PRO A 230 2.29 -26.33 -19.40
CA PRO A 230 2.73 -27.65 -18.96
C PRO A 230 1.77 -28.29 -17.96
#